data_AF-W0APF2-F1
#
_entry.id   AF-W0APF2-F1
#
_cell.length_a   1.000
_cell.length_b   1.000
_cell.length_c   1.000
_cell.angle_alpha   90.00
_cell.angle_beta   90.00
_cell.angle_gamma   90.00
#
_symmetry.space_group_name_H-M   'P 1'
#
loop_
_entity.id
_entity.type
_entity.pdbx_description
1 polymer ?
#
loop_
_entity_poly.entity_id
_entity_poly.type
_entity_poly.pdbx_seq_one_letter_code
_entity_poly.pdbx_strand_id
1 'polypeptide(L)'
;MKSVSPIVLALALGLAGCGGAPATNTADADNAANVADVPEITDVPVEGGGMTNEGDVGLNAAGAALPTDAWVGKWIGVEGLVLDIQPGDGPGKYALAVTLMDGTENYEGTAKGETIAFTRDGKAETIRKATGDETGLKYLAGKTNCLMIKTAEGFCR
;
A
#
# COMPACT_ATOMS: atom_id res chain seq x y z
N MET A 1 -7.57 -62.02 7.47
CA MET A 1 -6.27 -62.49 6.91
C MET A 1 -5.59 -61.26 6.33
N LYS A 2 -4.63 -60.67 7.07
CA LYS A 2 -3.20 -60.55 6.68
C LYS A 2 -3.06 -59.98 5.25
N SER A 3 -2.57 -58.76 5.03
CA SER A 3 -1.21 -58.36 5.40
C SER A 3 -1.03 -56.85 5.48
N VAL A 4 -0.23 -56.43 6.45
CA VAL A 4 0.37 -55.12 6.63
C VAL A 4 1.77 -55.19 6.02
N SER A 5 2.23 -54.16 5.29
CA SER A 5 3.62 -53.72 5.42
C SER A 5 3.88 -52.31 4.94
N PRO A 6 4.74 -51.56 5.67
CA PRO A 6 5.10 -50.18 5.41
C PRO A 6 6.35 -50.10 4.52
N ILE A 7 6.50 -49.00 3.77
CA ILE A 7 7.80 -48.58 3.23
C ILE A 7 8.14 -47.23 3.85
N VAL A 8 9.05 -47.29 4.81
CA VAL A 8 9.88 -46.16 5.23
C VAL A 8 11.06 -46.11 4.27
N LEU A 9 11.25 -44.99 3.59
CA LEU A 9 12.58 -44.63 3.09
C LEU A 9 12.77 -43.12 3.26
N ALA A 10 13.47 -42.78 4.33
CA ALA A 10 14.06 -41.47 4.51
C ALA A 10 15.23 -41.32 3.51
N LEU A 11 15.22 -40.24 2.74
CA LEU A 11 16.39 -39.79 1.98
C LEU A 11 16.60 -38.30 2.29
N ALA A 12 17.55 -38.03 3.18
CA ALA A 12 18.12 -36.71 3.39
C ALA A 12 19.35 -36.56 2.49
N LEU A 13 19.27 -35.69 1.49
CA LEU A 13 20.43 -35.11 0.82
C LEU A 13 20.35 -33.59 0.94
N GLY A 14 21.21 -33.01 1.77
CA GLY A 14 21.49 -31.58 1.74
C GLY A 14 22.43 -31.25 0.59
N LEU A 15 22.24 -30.09 -0.05
CA LEU A 15 23.23 -29.45 -0.90
C LEU A 15 23.24 -27.94 -0.65
N ALA A 16 24.44 -27.38 -0.71
CA ALA A 16 24.86 -26.06 -0.28
C ALA A 16 24.17 -24.88 -0.99
N GLY A 17 23.86 -23.83 -0.22
CA GLY A 17 23.61 -22.48 -0.74
C GLY A 17 24.72 -21.54 -0.26
N CYS A 18 25.54 -21.09 -1.20
CA CYS A 18 26.73 -20.26 -0.98
C CYS A 18 26.36 -18.84 -0.54
N GLY A 19 27.14 -18.27 0.39
CA GLY A 19 26.98 -16.92 0.91
C GLY A 19 27.35 -15.84 -0.11
N GLY A 20 26.54 -14.78 -0.13
CA GLY A 20 26.89 -13.48 -0.70
C GLY A 20 26.80 -12.42 0.39
N ALA A 21 27.95 -11.91 0.82
CA ALA A 21 28.06 -10.72 1.67
C ALA A 21 28.32 -9.48 0.78
N PRO A 22 28.13 -8.26 1.30
CA PRO A 22 27.50 -7.16 0.57
C PRO A 22 28.46 -6.34 -0.29
N ALA A 23 27.91 -5.74 -1.36
CA ALA A 23 28.59 -4.69 -2.10
C ALA A 23 28.58 -3.38 -1.28
N THR A 24 29.75 -3.02 -0.76
CA THR A 24 30.05 -1.68 -0.25
C THR A 24 30.35 -0.76 -1.43
N ASN A 25 29.50 0.24 -1.68
CA ASN A 25 29.84 1.36 -2.56
C ASN A 25 30.34 2.50 -1.68
N THR A 26 31.66 2.68 -1.62
CA THR A 26 32.29 3.90 -1.11
C THR A 26 32.41 4.90 -2.26
N ALA A 27 32.11 6.15 -1.94
CA ALA A 27 32.20 7.33 -2.79
C ALA A 27 33.58 7.50 -3.45
N ASP A 28 33.62 8.15 -4.61
CA ASP A 28 34.24 9.48 -4.77
C ASP A 28 34.28 9.87 -6.26
N ALA A 29 33.73 11.04 -6.57
CA ALA A 29 34.16 11.86 -7.69
C ALA A 29 33.79 13.31 -7.39
N ASP A 30 34.84 14.06 -7.08
CA ASP A 30 34.89 15.49 -6.85
C ASP A 30 34.14 16.29 -7.93
N ASN A 31 33.35 17.28 -7.52
CA ASN A 31 33.02 18.40 -8.39
C ASN A 31 33.68 19.67 -7.84
N ALA A 32 34.92 19.86 -8.28
CA ALA A 32 35.66 21.10 -8.10
C ALA A 32 35.15 22.14 -9.12
N ALA A 33 34.84 23.33 -8.59
CA ALA A 33 34.88 24.62 -9.27
C ALA A 33 33.95 24.83 -10.50
N ASN A 34 32.83 25.52 -10.25
CA ASN A 34 32.46 26.67 -11.07
C ASN A 34 31.67 27.67 -10.22
N VAL A 35 32.41 28.55 -9.54
CA VAL A 35 31.86 29.80 -9.00
C VAL A 35 32.29 30.88 -9.99
N ALA A 36 31.40 31.18 -10.94
CA ALA A 36 31.51 32.35 -11.81
C ALA A 36 30.11 32.92 -12.02
N ASP A 37 30.01 34.23 -11.77
CA ASP A 37 28.91 35.12 -12.12
C ASP A 37 27.59 34.98 -11.36
N VAL A 38 27.53 35.62 -10.19
CA VAL A 38 26.28 36.13 -9.62
C VAL A 38 26.03 37.52 -10.21
N PRO A 39 25.04 37.74 -11.09
CA PRO A 39 24.59 39.10 -11.38
C PRO A 39 23.85 39.67 -10.17
N GLU A 40 24.25 40.87 -9.78
CA GLU A 40 23.61 41.72 -8.77
C GLU A 40 22.13 41.96 -9.16
N ILE A 41 21.23 41.29 -8.46
CA ILE A 41 19.78 41.49 -8.57
C ILE A 41 19.43 42.73 -7.74
N THR A 42 19.22 43.85 -8.43
CA THR A 42 18.63 45.06 -7.86
C THR A 42 17.20 44.79 -7.43
N ASP A 43 16.90 45.02 -6.15
CA ASP A 43 15.59 44.89 -5.53
C ASP A 43 14.50 45.68 -6.28
N VAL A 44 13.42 44.99 -6.65
CA VAL A 44 12.16 45.60 -7.10
C VAL A 44 11.06 45.18 -6.12
N PRO A 45 10.36 46.10 -5.44
CA PRO A 45 9.27 45.73 -4.55
C PRO A 45 8.01 45.48 -5.38
N VAL A 46 7.54 44.23 -5.45
CA VAL A 46 6.20 43.91 -5.95
C VAL A 46 5.32 43.43 -4.79
N GLU A 47 4.56 44.36 -4.25
CA GLU A 47 3.39 44.07 -3.41
C GLU A 47 2.23 43.74 -4.35
N GLY A 48 1.63 42.55 -4.20
CA GLY A 48 0.41 42.21 -4.94
C GLY A 48 0.20 40.71 -5.08
N GLY A 49 -0.48 40.14 -4.09
CA GLY A 49 -0.73 38.70 -3.97
C GLY A 49 -1.38 38.05 -5.20
N GLY A 50 -0.87 36.87 -5.51
CA GLY A 50 -1.46 35.90 -6.42
C GLY A 50 -0.70 34.60 -6.25
N MET A 51 -1.21 33.72 -5.38
CA MET A 51 -0.67 32.37 -5.17
C MET A 51 -0.97 31.53 -6.42
N THR A 52 -0.19 31.69 -7.49
CA THR A 52 -0.10 30.68 -8.55
C THR A 52 0.95 29.68 -8.10
N ASN A 53 0.51 28.55 -7.54
CA ASN A 53 1.38 27.38 -7.42
C ASN A 53 1.52 26.76 -8.81
N GLU A 54 2.31 27.41 -9.66
CA GLU A 54 2.91 26.80 -10.83
C GLU A 54 4.29 26.32 -10.41
N GLY A 55 4.30 25.17 -9.75
CA GLY A 55 5.50 24.38 -9.48
C GLY A 55 5.64 23.30 -10.55
N ASP A 56 6.08 23.69 -11.75
CA ASP A 56 6.72 22.80 -12.70
C ASP A 56 8.20 22.70 -12.34
N VAL A 57 8.63 21.55 -11.81
CA VAL A 57 9.97 21.02 -12.04
C VAL A 57 9.84 19.53 -12.32
N GLY A 58 10.06 19.17 -13.59
CA GLY A 58 9.89 17.84 -14.12
C GLY A 58 10.62 16.75 -13.33
N LEU A 59 9.82 15.79 -12.85
CA LEU A 59 10.26 14.46 -12.46
C LEU A 59 9.31 13.50 -13.18
N ASN A 60 9.90 12.59 -13.97
CA ASN A 60 9.27 11.50 -14.72
C ASN A 60 7.82 11.18 -14.29
N ALA A 61 6.86 11.25 -15.23
CA ALA A 61 5.47 10.89 -15.02
C ALA A 61 5.28 9.38 -14.75
N ALA A 62 5.84 8.88 -13.66
CA ALA A 62 5.16 7.91 -12.83
C ALA A 62 3.96 8.67 -12.24
N GLY A 63 2.74 8.21 -12.55
CA GLY A 63 1.51 8.91 -12.15
C GLY A 63 1.52 9.28 -10.66
N ALA A 64 1.01 10.46 -10.34
CA ALA A 64 0.92 10.95 -8.96
C ALA A 64 0.29 9.87 -8.05
N ALA A 65 0.89 9.65 -6.88
CA ALA A 65 0.39 8.68 -5.91
C ALA A 65 -1.05 9.02 -5.49
N LEU A 66 -1.92 8.02 -5.49
CA LEU A 66 -3.32 8.18 -5.13
C LEU A 66 -3.48 8.08 -3.60
N PRO A 67 -4.45 8.78 -2.99
CA PRO A 67 -4.69 8.70 -1.54
C PRO A 67 -4.89 7.26 -1.04
N THR A 68 -5.50 6.42 -1.88
CA THR A 68 -5.76 5.00 -1.60
C THR A 68 -4.50 4.12 -1.60
N ASP A 69 -3.37 4.59 -2.14
CA ASP A 69 -2.10 3.88 -2.08
C ASP A 69 -1.59 3.78 -0.64
N ALA A 70 -1.96 4.74 0.22
CA ALA A 70 -1.66 4.70 1.65
C ALA A 70 -2.38 3.55 2.39
N TRP A 71 -3.35 2.89 1.76
CA TRP A 71 -4.12 1.81 2.37
C TRP A 71 -3.53 0.43 2.16
N VAL A 72 -2.47 0.31 1.37
CA VAL A 72 -1.78 -0.95 1.13
C VAL A 72 -1.35 -1.63 2.46
N GLY A 73 -1.43 -2.96 2.47
CA GLY A 73 -1.16 -3.86 3.58
C GLY A 73 -2.42 -4.44 4.23
N LYS A 74 -2.21 -5.01 5.43
CA LYS A 74 -3.23 -5.72 6.20
C LYS A 74 -3.97 -4.86 7.23
N TRP A 75 -5.30 -4.85 7.19
CA TRP A 75 -6.20 -4.20 8.15
C TRP A 75 -6.98 -5.24 8.95
N ILE A 76 -7.16 -5.01 10.26
CA ILE A 76 -7.68 -6.03 11.18
C ILE A 76 -9.10 -5.67 11.66
N GLY A 77 -10.04 -6.57 11.43
CA GLY A 77 -11.40 -6.49 11.95
C GLY A 77 -11.58 -7.28 13.26
N VAL A 78 -12.83 -7.44 13.68
CA VAL A 78 -13.16 -8.24 14.87
C VAL A 78 -12.84 -9.72 14.65
N GLU A 79 -12.61 -10.50 15.70
CA GLU A 79 -12.51 -11.97 15.61
C GLU A 79 -11.52 -12.52 14.56
N GLY A 80 -10.48 -11.76 14.21
CA GLY A 80 -9.48 -12.17 13.23
C GLY A 80 -9.88 -11.93 11.77
N LEU A 81 -10.93 -11.14 11.51
CA LEU A 81 -11.26 -10.66 10.17
C LEU A 81 -10.11 -9.82 9.60
N VAL A 82 -9.90 -9.91 8.29
CA VAL A 82 -8.80 -9.23 7.62
C VAL A 82 -9.25 -8.61 6.30
N LEU A 83 -8.82 -7.38 6.05
CA LEU A 83 -8.79 -6.78 4.73
C LEU A 83 -7.32 -6.57 4.36
N ASP A 84 -6.82 -7.34 3.40
CA ASP A 84 -5.48 -7.18 2.85
C ASP A 84 -5.58 -6.46 1.50
N ILE A 85 -4.87 -5.34 1.37
CA ILE A 85 -4.86 -4.52 0.17
C ILE A 85 -3.45 -4.56 -0.39
N GLN A 86 -3.28 -5.11 -1.58
CA GLN A 86 -1.99 -5.15 -2.27
C GLN A 86 -2.04 -4.32 -3.55
N PRO A 87 -0.90 -3.79 -4.03
CA PRO A 87 -0.84 -3.19 -5.36
C PRO A 87 -1.31 -4.19 -6.43
N GLY A 88 -2.10 -3.72 -7.40
CA GLY A 88 -2.53 -4.50 -8.56
C GLY A 88 -1.71 -4.21 -9.81
N ASP A 89 -2.28 -4.54 -10.98
CA ASP A 89 -1.59 -4.50 -12.28
C ASP A 89 -1.29 -3.10 -12.85
N GLY A 90 -1.59 -2.02 -12.10
CA GLY A 90 -1.31 -0.66 -12.53
C GLY A 90 -1.70 0.39 -11.49
N PRO A 91 -1.38 1.68 -11.75
CA PRO A 91 -1.72 2.78 -10.84
C PRO A 91 -3.22 2.80 -10.51
N GLY A 92 -3.55 2.85 -9.21
CA GLY A 92 -4.92 2.82 -8.73
C GLY A 92 -5.65 1.49 -8.93
N LYS A 93 -4.95 0.41 -9.26
CA LYS A 93 -5.46 -0.96 -9.21
C LYS A 93 -4.94 -1.65 -7.96
N TYR A 94 -5.80 -2.46 -7.34
CA TYR A 94 -5.47 -3.17 -6.10
C TYR A 94 -5.95 -4.61 -6.18
N ALA A 95 -5.15 -5.53 -5.64
CA ALA A 95 -5.61 -6.86 -5.30
C ALA A 95 -6.12 -6.82 -3.86
N LEU A 96 -7.37 -7.22 -3.64
CA LEU A 96 -8.05 -7.19 -2.36
C LEU A 96 -8.27 -8.63 -1.89
N ALA A 97 -7.83 -8.96 -0.68
CA ALA A 97 -8.22 -10.21 -0.01
C ALA A 97 -9.05 -9.86 1.23
N VAL A 98 -10.30 -10.33 1.27
CA VAL A 98 -11.21 -10.10 2.39
C VAL A 98 -11.45 -11.44 3.08
N THR A 99 -10.93 -11.56 4.30
CA THR A 99 -11.18 -12.69 5.18
C THR A 99 -12.33 -12.34 6.12
N LEU A 100 -13.44 -13.03 5.93
CA LEU A 100 -14.62 -13.03 6.80
C LEU A 100 -14.68 -14.34 7.61
N MET A 101 -15.78 -14.57 8.34
CA MET A 101 -15.97 -15.78 9.16
C MET A 101 -16.14 -17.07 8.34
N ASP A 102 -16.60 -16.93 7.10
CA ASP A 102 -16.87 -18.03 6.17
C ASP A 102 -15.68 -18.38 5.28
N GLY A 103 -14.72 -17.48 5.12
CA GLY A 103 -13.52 -17.73 4.35
C GLY A 103 -12.81 -16.47 3.90
N THR A 104 -11.85 -16.65 2.98
CA THR A 104 -11.18 -15.55 2.29
C THR A 104 -11.58 -15.53 0.84
N GLU A 105 -12.04 -14.37 0.38
CA GLU A 105 -12.34 -14.10 -1.02
C GLU A 105 -11.41 -13.02 -1.56
N ASN A 106 -11.13 -13.08 -2.87
CA ASN A 106 -10.25 -12.14 -3.55
C ASN A 106 -11.01 -11.33 -4.58
N TYR A 107 -10.68 -10.04 -4.70
CA TYR A 107 -11.30 -9.11 -5.64
C TYR A 107 -10.28 -8.18 -6.27
N GLU A 108 -10.66 -7.62 -7.42
CA GLU A 108 -9.94 -6.51 -8.03
C GLU A 108 -10.57 -5.19 -7.64
N GLY A 109 -9.76 -4.31 -7.04
CA GLY A 109 -10.12 -2.95 -6.66
C GLY A 109 -9.64 -1.93 -7.68
N THR A 110 -10.39 -0.83 -7.82
CA THR A 110 -9.97 0.34 -8.58
C THR A 110 -10.21 1.61 -7.76
N ALA A 111 -9.20 2.47 -7.66
CA ALA A 111 -9.30 3.78 -7.05
C ALA A 111 -10.40 4.63 -7.72
N LYS A 112 -11.23 5.27 -6.90
CA LYS A 112 -12.25 6.25 -7.28
C LYS A 112 -12.19 7.41 -6.28
N GLY A 113 -11.28 8.35 -6.54
CA GLY A 113 -10.97 9.43 -5.61
C GLY A 113 -10.43 8.87 -4.29
N GLU A 114 -11.13 9.12 -3.18
CA GLU A 114 -10.77 8.66 -1.85
C GLU A 114 -11.40 7.30 -1.47
N THR A 115 -11.71 6.46 -2.46
CA THR A 115 -12.31 5.13 -2.24
C THR A 115 -11.70 4.09 -3.18
N ILE A 116 -11.82 2.81 -2.84
CA ILE A 116 -11.53 1.69 -3.74
C ILE A 116 -12.86 1.03 -4.10
N ALA A 117 -13.28 1.12 -5.35
CA ALA A 117 -14.46 0.43 -5.86
C ALA A 117 -14.10 -0.98 -6.32
N PHE A 118 -14.95 -1.96 -6.02
CA PHE A 118 -14.81 -3.36 -6.46
C PHE A 118 -16.20 -4.00 -6.63
N THR A 119 -16.25 -5.21 -7.18
CA THR A 119 -17.51 -5.97 -7.33
C THR A 119 -17.45 -7.24 -6.50
N ARG A 120 -18.48 -7.48 -5.69
CA ARG A 120 -18.68 -8.70 -4.89
C ARG A 120 -20.09 -9.23 -5.15
N ASP A 121 -20.20 -10.50 -5.56
CA ASP A 121 -21.48 -11.14 -5.90
C ASP A 121 -22.35 -10.35 -6.90
N GLY A 122 -21.71 -9.72 -7.89
CA GLY A 122 -22.37 -8.87 -8.88
C GLY A 122 -22.87 -7.52 -8.36
N LYS A 123 -22.55 -7.16 -7.11
CA LYS A 123 -22.85 -5.85 -6.50
C LYS A 123 -21.62 -4.97 -6.48
N ALA A 124 -21.82 -3.69 -6.79
CA ALA A 124 -20.78 -2.68 -6.61
C ALA A 124 -20.61 -2.38 -5.11
N GLU A 125 -19.38 -2.50 -4.63
CA GLU A 125 -18.98 -2.25 -3.26
C GLU A 125 -17.83 -1.22 -3.26
N THR A 126 -17.63 -0.55 -2.13
CA THR A 126 -16.55 0.42 -1.96
C THR A 126 -15.85 0.27 -0.62
N ILE A 127 -14.53 0.24 -0.62
CA ILE A 127 -13.73 0.47 0.59
C ILE A 127 -13.54 1.97 0.75
N ARG A 128 -13.86 2.48 1.94
CA ARG A 128 -13.67 3.89 2.30
C ARG A 128 -13.01 4.04 3.67
N LYS A 129 -12.45 5.23 3.92
CA LYS A 129 -12.03 5.62 5.26
C LYS A 129 -13.22 5.66 6.23
N ALA A 130 -12.96 5.27 7.47
CA ALA A 130 -13.92 5.31 8.57
C ALA A 130 -13.20 5.43 9.91
N THR A 131 -13.97 5.77 10.93
CA THR A 131 -13.65 5.52 12.33
C THR A 131 -14.22 4.18 12.77
N GLY A 132 -13.70 3.64 13.87
CA GLY A 132 -14.20 2.43 14.50
C GLY A 132 -15.65 2.55 14.92
N ASP A 133 -16.10 3.73 15.34
CA ASP A 133 -17.50 3.99 15.69
C ASP A 133 -18.41 3.91 14.46
N GLU A 134 -17.99 4.45 13.31
CA GLU A 134 -18.72 4.35 12.04
C GLU A 134 -18.87 2.91 11.53
N THR A 135 -17.94 2.01 11.88
CA THR A 135 -18.05 0.60 11.48
C THR A 135 -19.24 -0.11 12.14
N GLY A 136 -19.73 0.40 13.28
CA GLY A 136 -20.76 -0.25 14.09
C GLY A 136 -20.25 -1.45 14.91
N LEU A 137 -18.94 -1.72 14.91
CA LEU A 137 -18.34 -2.85 15.61
C LEU A 137 -17.78 -2.41 16.97
N LYS A 138 -18.40 -2.89 18.05
CA LYS A 138 -18.05 -2.51 19.44
C LYS A 138 -16.55 -2.65 19.76
N TYR A 139 -15.89 -3.67 19.24
CA TYR A 139 -14.46 -3.91 19.48
C TYR A 139 -13.53 -2.92 18.73
N LEU A 140 -14.06 -2.20 17.75
CA LEU A 140 -13.33 -1.17 17.00
C LEU A 140 -13.63 0.24 17.53
N ALA A 141 -14.66 0.42 18.36
CA ALA A 141 -15.10 1.71 18.89
C ALA A 141 -13.93 2.55 19.45
N GLY A 142 -13.95 3.85 19.15
CA GLY A 142 -12.89 4.79 19.53
C GLY A 142 -11.60 4.74 18.70
N LYS A 143 -11.43 3.77 17.79
CA LYS A 143 -10.32 3.80 16.81
C LYS A 143 -10.61 4.81 15.70
N THR A 144 -9.60 5.49 15.19
CA THR A 144 -9.77 6.55 14.18
C THR A 144 -9.15 6.21 12.83
N ASN A 145 -8.31 5.18 12.78
CA ASN A 145 -7.63 4.73 11.58
C ASN A 145 -8.23 3.40 11.14
N CYS A 146 -9.35 3.49 10.43
CA CYS A 146 -10.09 2.34 9.95
C CYS A 146 -10.50 2.51 8.49
N LEU A 147 -10.76 1.36 7.86
CA LEU A 147 -11.45 1.24 6.60
C LEU A 147 -12.75 0.46 6.82
N MET A 148 -13.74 0.69 5.97
CA MET A 148 -14.95 -0.13 5.95
C MET A 148 -15.44 -0.34 4.52
N ILE A 149 -16.07 -1.50 4.31
CA ILE A 149 -16.79 -1.83 3.08
C ILE A 149 -18.26 -1.43 3.26
N LYS A 150 -18.88 -1.92 4.33
CA LYS A 150 -20.25 -1.59 4.75
C LYS A 150 -20.35 -1.61 6.27
N THR A 151 -21.48 -1.20 6.82
CA THR A 151 -21.74 -1.33 8.26
C THR A 151 -21.55 -2.78 8.70
N ALA A 152 -20.90 -2.98 9.85
CA ALA A 152 -20.46 -4.27 10.39
C ALA A 152 -19.34 -4.99 9.61
N GLU A 153 -18.77 -4.40 8.56
CA GLU A 153 -17.55 -4.88 7.87
C GLU A 153 -16.47 -3.79 7.90
N GLY A 154 -15.88 -3.61 9.08
CA GLY A 154 -14.83 -2.63 9.35
C GLY A 154 -13.51 -3.26 9.80
N PHE A 155 -12.41 -2.61 9.46
CA PHE A 155 -11.05 -3.07 9.71
C PHE A 155 -10.18 -1.87 10.12
N CYS A 156 -9.40 -1.99 11.19
CA CYS A 156 -8.59 -0.90 11.73
C CYS A 156 -7.10 -1.28 11.83
N ARG A 157 -6.26 -0.26 12.00
CA ARG A 157 -4.84 -0.36 12.36
C ARG A 157 -4.50 0.62 13.47
#